data_AF-A0A975G0M2-F1
#
_entry.id   AF-A0A975G0M2-F1
#
_cell.length_a   1.000
_cell.length_b   1.000
_cell.length_c   1.000
_cell.angle_alpha   90.00
_cell.angle_beta   90.00
_cell.angle_gamma   90.00
#
_symmetry.space_group_name_H-M   'P 1'
#
loop_
_entity.id
_entity.type
_entity.pdbx_description
1 polymer ?
#
loop_
_entity_poly.entity_id
_entity_poly.type
_entity_poly.pdbx_seq_one_letter_code
_entity_poly.pdbx_strand_id
1 'polypeptide(L)'
;MLRSSVQNRPPATPIGRFADTMLWPIRRFTDSDVDAATIKRVFRSKHVTDLQLIMAFAILFGVLALVIGAPLSLAYQHVELLTADHAPLAPLKFGDRSLMAAKDFLTFFGPILAGVGAVVAWAYQTASARLGVVDLFACEISTLCRVVAVVDTVRHRVAEFQAGAPAAKPGHDEAHAFTSQESYFPVFEANSNELQSLEAKVVIHITAFYSYIKATRDSGRGLAAATPSDEDRTPFAQGLALGPWRTALRTLIYMLFLGLESGRKSIHHLVEFEPEEAERILVILISEIEAYHFLRQQYPDATDMHHQRIILREADYRREVPILIDQVDRSYRVAESAAKAADSFGDKAGLENALRKLMNWEAAERLLPEVWRRYEAAGLSTGARHTLLDLPGAGKAACFDVADAARRQIAEQPEA
;
A
#
# COMPACT_ATOMS: atom_id res chain seq x y z
N MET A 1 13.06 -26.67 1.65
CA MET A 1 13.31 -25.64 0.63
C MET A 1 12.04 -24.80 0.46
N LEU A 2 11.92 -23.76 1.27
CA LEU A 2 10.74 -22.90 1.33
C LEU A 2 10.86 -21.86 0.21
N ARG A 3 10.07 -22.01 -0.87
CA ARG A 3 9.78 -20.90 -1.76
C ARG A 3 9.05 -19.87 -0.91
N SER A 4 9.75 -18.79 -0.54
CA SER A 4 9.14 -17.58 0.02
C SER A 4 7.89 -17.28 -0.81
N SER A 5 6.77 -17.06 -0.12
CA SER A 5 5.50 -16.66 -0.71
C SER A 5 5.78 -15.84 -1.96
N VAL A 6 5.45 -16.44 -3.11
CA VAL A 6 5.39 -15.73 -4.38
C VAL A 6 4.32 -14.68 -4.13
N GLN A 7 4.78 -13.51 -3.67
CA GLN A 7 4.11 -12.24 -3.83
C GLN A 7 3.54 -12.35 -5.24
N ASN A 8 2.22 -12.21 -5.42
CA ASN A 8 1.58 -12.13 -6.73
C ASN A 8 2.04 -10.83 -7.41
N ARG A 9 3.36 -10.64 -7.52
CA ARG A 9 3.98 -9.71 -8.43
C ARG A 9 3.51 -10.18 -9.79
N PRO A 10 2.83 -9.33 -10.56
CA PRO A 10 2.63 -9.63 -11.97
C PRO A 10 3.97 -10.06 -12.57
N PRO A 11 3.99 -11.07 -13.46
CA PRO A 11 5.24 -11.62 -13.99
C PRO A 11 6.12 -10.46 -14.42
N ALA A 12 7.30 -10.35 -13.80
CA ALA A 12 8.17 -9.22 -14.01
C ALA A 12 8.33 -9.00 -15.51
N THR A 13 7.98 -7.79 -15.97
CA THR A 13 8.16 -7.40 -17.36
C THR A 13 9.64 -7.63 -17.72
N PRO A 14 9.98 -7.95 -18.98
CA PRO A 14 11.37 -8.15 -19.38
C PRO A 14 12.29 -7.01 -18.93
N ILE A 15 11.75 -5.79 -18.93
CA ILE A 15 12.41 -4.56 -18.46
C ILE A 15 12.67 -4.60 -16.95
N GLY A 16 11.68 -4.98 -16.14
CA GLY A 16 11.84 -5.12 -14.69
C GLY A 16 12.89 -6.16 -14.32
N ARG A 17 12.94 -7.30 -15.04
CA ARG A 17 13.95 -8.34 -14.81
C ARG A 17 15.37 -7.84 -15.09
N PHE A 18 15.54 -7.03 -16.13
CA PHE A 18 16.82 -6.43 -16.45
C PHE A 18 17.30 -5.49 -15.35
N ALA A 19 16.43 -4.57 -14.89
CA ALA A 19 16.74 -3.67 -13.78
C ALA A 19 17.06 -4.44 -12.50
N ASP A 20 16.26 -5.47 -12.18
CA ASP A 20 16.49 -6.34 -11.03
C ASP A 20 17.85 -7.05 -11.09
N THR A 21 18.25 -7.53 -12.27
CA THR A 21 19.52 -8.23 -12.48
C THR A 21 20.70 -7.26 -12.37
N MET A 22 20.60 -6.09 -12.97
CA MET A 22 21.66 -5.07 -12.95
C MET A 22 21.87 -4.46 -11.56
N LEU A 23 20.78 -4.23 -10.82
CA LEU A 23 20.84 -3.62 -9.48
C LEU A 23 21.04 -4.65 -8.37
N TRP A 24 21.06 -5.95 -8.67
CA TRP A 24 21.23 -7.01 -7.68
C TRP A 24 22.48 -6.84 -6.79
N PRO A 25 23.67 -6.48 -7.32
CA PRO A 25 24.85 -6.27 -6.48
C PRO A 25 24.63 -5.15 -5.45
N ILE A 26 24.04 -4.03 -5.89
CA ILE A 26 23.76 -2.86 -5.04
C ILE A 26 22.72 -3.23 -3.97
N ARG A 27 21.66 -3.95 -4.37
CA ARG A 27 20.63 -4.43 -3.45
C ARG A 27 21.21 -5.32 -2.35
N ARG A 28 22.16 -6.19 -2.71
CA ARG A 28 22.86 -7.05 -1.75
C ARG A 28 23.66 -6.24 -0.73
N PHE A 29 24.31 -5.16 -1.15
CA PHE A 29 25.01 -4.27 -0.23
C PHE A 29 24.06 -3.48 0.68
N THR A 30 22.86 -3.14 0.21
CA THR A 30 21.84 -2.45 1.01
C THR A 30 21.02 -3.35 1.94
N ASP A 31 21.18 -4.67 1.85
CA ASP A 31 20.49 -5.61 2.73
C ASP A 31 21.18 -5.76 4.10
N SER A 32 22.31 -5.09 4.34
CA SER A 32 22.87 -4.94 5.69
C SER A 32 21.88 -4.19 6.59
N ASP A 33 21.69 -4.68 7.82
CA ASP A 33 20.69 -4.27 8.83
C ASP A 33 20.76 -2.81 9.32
N VAL A 34 21.49 -1.95 8.61
CA VAL A 34 21.67 -0.53 8.91
C VAL A 34 20.45 0.25 8.39
N ASP A 35 20.06 1.30 9.12
CA ASP A 35 18.89 2.19 9.02
C ASP A 35 18.54 2.83 7.65
N ALA A 36 19.03 2.29 6.54
CA ALA A 36 18.78 2.73 5.18
C ALA A 36 17.40 2.29 4.64
N ALA A 37 16.35 2.39 5.46
CA ALA A 37 14.98 2.00 5.10
C ALA A 37 14.51 2.69 3.81
N THR A 38 14.83 3.98 3.65
CA THR A 38 14.49 4.78 2.46
C THR A 38 15.19 4.26 1.20
N ILE A 39 16.49 3.97 1.27
CA ILE A 39 17.27 3.48 0.13
C ILE A 39 16.74 2.10 -0.30
N LYS A 40 16.55 1.20 0.68
CA LYS A 40 16.00 -0.13 0.44
C LYS A 40 14.63 -0.04 -0.22
N ARG A 41 13.81 0.92 0.20
CA ARG A 41 12.51 1.18 -0.38
C ARG A 41 12.61 1.68 -1.83
N VAL A 42 13.48 2.66 -2.12
CA VAL A 42 13.72 3.16 -3.49
C VAL A 42 14.07 2.03 -4.44
N PHE A 43 14.88 1.06 -4.02
CA PHE A 43 15.29 -0.06 -4.89
C PHE A 43 14.27 -1.19 -4.99
N ARG A 44 13.29 -1.29 -4.08
CA ARG A 44 12.30 -2.37 -4.05
C ARG A 44 10.91 -1.93 -4.51
N SER A 45 10.64 -0.63 -4.50
CA SER A 45 9.34 -0.07 -4.80
C SER A 45 8.94 -0.25 -6.27
N LYS A 46 7.67 -0.58 -6.50
CA LYS A 46 7.06 -0.65 -7.84
C LYS A 46 6.85 0.74 -8.42
N HIS A 47 6.62 1.74 -7.56
CA HIS A 47 6.34 3.12 -7.95
C HIS A 47 7.51 3.85 -8.59
N VAL A 48 8.74 3.37 -8.49
CA VAL A 48 9.92 4.08 -9.03
C VAL A 48 10.70 3.21 -10.02
N THR A 49 10.03 2.26 -10.67
CA THR A 49 10.64 1.31 -11.61
C THR A 49 11.32 2.01 -12.80
N ASP A 50 10.72 3.09 -13.29
CA ASP A 50 11.27 3.96 -14.33
C ASP A 50 12.57 4.65 -13.88
N LEU A 51 12.60 5.21 -12.68
CA LEU A 51 13.79 5.84 -12.09
C LEU A 51 14.88 4.83 -11.75
N GLN A 52 14.51 3.64 -11.27
CA GLN A 52 15.44 2.53 -11.06
C GLN A 52 16.15 2.15 -12.37
N LEU A 53 15.42 2.14 -13.48
CA LEU A 53 15.98 1.85 -14.80
C LEU A 53 16.95 2.95 -15.26
N ILE A 54 16.60 4.23 -15.09
CA ILE A 54 17.50 5.34 -15.41
C ILE A 54 18.79 5.24 -14.59
N MET A 55 18.67 4.98 -13.28
CA MET A 55 19.81 4.78 -12.39
C MET A 55 20.65 3.57 -12.80
N ALA A 56 20.03 2.44 -13.16
CA ALA A 56 20.74 1.26 -13.65
C ALA A 56 21.53 1.55 -14.93
N PHE A 57 20.94 2.27 -15.90
CA PHE A 57 21.63 2.66 -17.13
C PHE A 57 22.77 3.65 -16.88
N ALA A 58 22.58 4.62 -15.99
CA ALA A 58 23.64 5.58 -15.62
C ALA A 58 24.84 4.86 -14.98
N ILE A 59 24.58 3.93 -14.05
CA ILE A 59 25.62 3.12 -13.39
C ILE A 59 26.31 2.22 -14.42
N LEU A 60 25.54 1.53 -15.28
CA LEU A 60 26.09 0.69 -16.34
C LEU A 60 27.00 1.49 -17.28
N PHE A 61 26.57 2.68 -17.68
CA PHE A 61 27.36 3.59 -18.51
C PHE A 61 28.65 4.01 -17.80
N GLY A 62 28.59 4.38 -16.52
CA GLY A 62 29.76 4.72 -15.72
C GLY A 62 30.74 3.55 -15.59
N VAL A 63 30.23 2.34 -15.32
CA VAL A 63 31.05 1.11 -15.26
C VAL A 63 31.68 0.82 -16.62
N LEU A 64 30.92 0.90 -17.72
CA LEU A 64 31.44 0.65 -19.07
C LEU A 64 32.53 1.67 -19.43
N ALA A 65 32.31 2.95 -19.11
CA ALA A 65 33.30 4.00 -19.32
C ALA A 65 34.58 3.72 -18.54
N LEU A 66 34.49 3.27 -17.29
CA LEU A 66 35.66 2.88 -16.50
C LEU A 66 36.36 1.62 -17.06
N VAL A 67 35.59 0.57 -17.40
CA VAL A 67 36.12 -0.72 -17.85
C VAL A 67 36.78 -0.62 -19.22
N ILE A 68 36.23 0.17 -20.15
CA ILE A 68 36.83 0.39 -21.48
C ILE A 68 37.88 1.49 -21.41
N GLY A 69 37.56 2.57 -20.74
CA GLY A 69 38.36 3.78 -20.75
C GLY A 69 39.63 3.67 -19.90
N ALA A 70 39.61 3.00 -18.75
CA ALA A 70 40.82 2.85 -17.94
C ALA A 70 41.91 2.02 -18.66
N PRO A 71 41.62 0.86 -19.27
CA PRO A 71 42.62 0.13 -20.05
C PRO A 71 43.10 0.91 -21.27
N LEU A 72 42.23 1.63 -21.98
CA LEU A 72 42.63 2.46 -23.12
C LEU A 72 43.56 3.59 -22.69
N SER A 73 43.26 4.25 -21.56
CA SER A 73 44.10 5.30 -20.98
C SER A 73 45.47 4.76 -20.57
N LEU A 74 45.51 3.60 -19.91
CA LEU A 74 46.76 2.93 -19.54
C LEU A 74 47.56 2.47 -20.76
N ALA A 75 46.89 1.94 -21.79
CA ALA A 75 47.54 1.52 -23.03
C ALA A 75 48.15 2.71 -23.78
N TYR A 76 47.41 3.84 -23.85
CA TYR A 76 47.90 5.08 -24.45
C TYR A 76 49.17 5.58 -23.73
N GLN A 77 49.14 5.62 -22.40
CA GLN A 77 50.31 6.01 -21.59
C GLN A 77 51.48 5.06 -21.78
N HIS A 78 51.24 3.75 -21.88
CA HIS A 78 52.28 2.76 -22.11
C HIS A 78 52.94 2.92 -23.49
N VAL A 79 52.16 3.23 -24.53
CA VAL A 79 52.72 3.51 -25.87
C VAL A 79 53.56 4.78 -25.83
N GLU A 80 53.07 5.84 -25.19
CA GLU A 80 53.81 7.09 -25.03
C GLU A 80 55.16 6.88 -24.31
N LEU A 81 55.16 6.05 -23.26
CA LEU A 81 56.36 5.62 -22.52
C LEU A 81 57.37 4.85 -23.39
N LEU A 82 56.92 3.98 -24.29
CA LEU A 82 57.80 3.23 -25.19
C LEU A 82 58.41 4.10 -26.29
N THR A 83 57.69 5.14 -26.72
CA THR A 83 58.13 6.06 -27.78
C THR A 83 59.01 7.21 -27.28
N ALA A 84 58.97 7.52 -25.98
CA ALA A 84 59.82 8.55 -25.40
C ALA A 84 61.27 8.05 -25.25
N ASP A 85 62.18 8.67 -26.00
CA ASP A 85 63.57 8.27 -26.25
C ASP A 85 64.42 7.98 -24.97
N HIS A 86 65.40 7.07 -25.12
CA HIS A 86 66.08 6.20 -24.12
C HIS A 86 66.82 6.82 -22.89
N ALA A 87 66.27 7.84 -22.22
CA ALA A 87 66.88 8.34 -20.99
C ALA A 87 66.70 7.35 -19.81
N PRO A 88 67.78 6.92 -19.13
CA PRO A 88 67.70 5.92 -18.05
C PRO A 88 66.75 6.37 -16.94
N LEU A 89 65.82 5.47 -16.60
CA LEU A 89 64.74 5.65 -15.63
C LEU A 89 65.28 5.85 -14.22
N ALA A 90 65.44 7.10 -13.79
CA ALA A 90 65.63 7.41 -12.37
C ALA A 90 64.30 7.19 -11.61
N PRO A 91 64.29 6.52 -10.45
CA PRO A 91 63.06 6.15 -9.71
C PRO A 91 62.22 7.37 -9.27
N LEU A 92 62.85 8.53 -9.06
CA LEU A 92 62.13 9.80 -8.79
C LEU A 92 61.20 10.22 -9.95
N LYS A 93 61.52 9.87 -11.20
CA LYS A 93 60.67 10.21 -12.37
C LYS A 93 59.43 9.31 -12.50
N PHE A 94 59.37 8.20 -11.76
CA PHE A 94 58.20 7.31 -11.78
C PHE A 94 57.01 7.94 -11.03
N GLY A 95 57.27 8.64 -9.92
CA GLY A 95 56.24 9.32 -9.13
C GLY A 95 55.58 10.49 -9.89
N ASP A 96 56.37 11.31 -10.57
CA ASP A 96 55.82 12.43 -11.36
C ASP A 96 54.97 11.93 -12.53
N ARG A 97 55.38 10.82 -13.18
CA ARG A 97 54.62 10.22 -14.29
C ARG A 97 53.32 9.57 -13.83
N SER A 98 53.30 8.89 -12.69
CA SER A 98 52.06 8.33 -12.14
C SER A 98 51.07 9.41 -11.72
N LEU A 99 51.57 10.54 -11.19
CA LEU A 99 50.74 11.70 -10.86
C LEU A 99 50.16 12.37 -12.13
N MET A 100 50.95 12.56 -13.18
CA MET A 100 50.45 13.07 -14.47
C MET A 100 49.43 12.12 -15.08
N ALA A 101 49.68 10.82 -15.07
CA ALA A 101 48.76 9.80 -15.53
C ALA A 101 47.42 9.83 -14.78
N ALA A 102 47.46 9.97 -13.45
CA ALA A 102 46.27 10.09 -12.62
C ALA A 102 45.51 11.40 -12.90
N LYS A 103 46.23 12.51 -13.15
CA LYS A 103 45.62 13.79 -13.54
C LYS A 103 44.91 13.66 -14.88
N ASP A 104 45.53 13.08 -15.89
CA ASP A 104 44.91 12.95 -17.22
C ASP A 104 43.72 11.99 -17.18
N PHE A 105 43.83 10.90 -16.42
CA PHE A 105 42.71 10.02 -16.13
C PHE A 105 41.56 10.78 -15.46
N LEU A 106 41.82 11.54 -14.39
CA LEU A 106 40.80 12.31 -13.70
C LEU A 106 40.20 13.43 -14.58
N THR A 107 41.00 14.04 -15.44
CA THR A 107 40.53 15.08 -16.37
C THR A 107 39.55 14.51 -17.40
N PHE A 108 39.76 13.26 -17.82
CA PHE A 108 38.87 12.59 -18.77
C PHE A 108 37.65 11.93 -18.10
N PHE A 109 37.86 11.14 -17.04
CA PHE A 109 36.79 10.40 -16.36
C PHE A 109 36.03 11.22 -15.33
N GLY A 110 36.65 12.27 -14.77
CA GLY A 110 36.02 13.14 -13.78
C GLY A 110 34.67 13.69 -14.24
N PRO A 111 34.58 14.30 -15.44
CA PRO A 111 33.30 14.76 -15.99
C PRO A 111 32.26 13.63 -16.18
N ILE A 112 32.70 12.43 -16.60
CA ILE A 112 31.81 11.28 -16.79
C ILE A 112 31.26 10.81 -15.44
N LEU A 113 32.12 10.63 -14.44
CA LEU A 113 31.72 10.23 -13.09
C LEU A 113 30.83 11.28 -12.43
N ALA A 114 31.14 12.57 -12.61
CA ALA A 114 30.30 13.66 -12.14
C ALA A 114 28.91 13.65 -12.80
N GLY A 115 28.85 13.42 -14.12
CA GLY A 115 27.59 13.30 -14.85
C GLY A 115 26.75 12.11 -14.39
N VAL A 116 27.37 10.92 -14.25
CA VAL A 116 26.70 9.72 -13.73
C VAL A 116 26.22 9.96 -12.29
N GLY A 117 27.06 10.52 -11.44
CA GLY A 117 26.71 10.87 -10.07
C GLY A 117 25.54 11.85 -9.99
N ALA A 118 25.52 12.87 -10.85
CA ALA A 118 24.42 13.83 -10.92
C ALA A 118 23.09 13.17 -11.34
N VAL A 119 23.11 12.28 -12.34
CA VAL A 119 21.92 11.53 -12.79
C VAL A 119 21.40 10.60 -11.70
N VAL A 120 22.29 9.87 -11.02
CA VAL A 120 21.92 8.97 -9.91
C VAL A 120 21.35 9.76 -8.73
N ALA A 121 21.99 10.87 -8.36
CA ALA A 121 21.51 11.74 -7.28
C ALA A 121 20.14 12.34 -7.60
N TRP A 122 19.94 12.81 -8.84
CA TRP A 122 18.65 13.31 -9.31
C TRP A 122 17.58 12.22 -9.25
N ALA A 123 17.85 11.04 -9.82
CA ALA A 123 16.91 9.93 -9.83
C ALA A 123 16.53 9.49 -8.42
N TYR A 124 17.49 9.47 -7.48
CA TYR A 124 17.24 9.18 -6.07
C TYR A 124 16.36 10.24 -5.40
N GLN A 125 16.64 11.53 -5.60
CA GLN A 125 15.82 12.62 -5.03
C GLN A 125 14.39 12.58 -5.57
N THR A 126 14.22 12.38 -6.89
CA THR A 126 12.91 12.25 -7.51
C THR A 126 12.17 11.01 -7.00
N ALA A 127 12.86 9.88 -6.85
CA ALA A 127 12.27 8.66 -6.31
C ALA A 127 11.82 8.84 -4.86
N SER A 128 12.67 9.45 -4.02
CA SER A 128 12.35 9.73 -2.62
C SER A 128 11.15 10.67 -2.48
N ALA A 129 11.08 11.73 -3.30
CA ALA A 129 9.94 12.64 -3.32
C ALA A 129 8.66 11.89 -3.69
N ARG A 130 8.67 11.14 -4.81
CA ARG A 130 7.52 10.34 -5.27
C ARG A 130 7.04 9.33 -4.23
N LEU A 131 7.95 8.67 -3.53
CA LEU A 131 7.59 7.75 -2.43
C LEU A 131 6.93 8.47 -1.25
N GLY A 132 7.40 9.67 -0.90
CA GLY A 132 6.79 10.49 0.14
C GLY A 132 5.33 10.86 -0.20
N VAL A 133 5.06 11.18 -1.47
CA VAL A 133 3.70 11.47 -1.96
C VAL A 133 2.80 10.24 -1.87
N VAL A 134 3.31 9.08 -2.30
CA VAL A 134 2.60 7.80 -2.17
C VAL A 134 2.23 7.52 -0.72
N ASP A 135 3.15 7.71 0.22
CA ASP A 135 2.89 7.52 1.65
C ASP A 135 1.84 8.47 2.20
N LEU A 136 1.93 9.74 1.80
CA LEU A 136 1.01 10.77 2.25
C LEU A 136 -0.43 10.43 1.85
N PHE A 137 -0.65 10.09 0.58
CA PHE A 137 -1.98 9.67 0.10
C PHE A 137 -2.42 8.35 0.73
N ALA A 138 -1.52 7.36 0.86
CA ALA A 138 -1.86 6.09 1.50
C ALA A 138 -2.31 6.28 2.95
N CYS A 139 -1.65 7.18 3.69
CA CYS A 139 -1.97 7.51 5.07
C CYS A 139 -3.33 8.22 5.19
N GLU A 140 -3.60 9.23 4.36
CA GLU A 140 -4.87 9.96 4.40
C GLU A 140 -6.05 9.07 4.01
N ILE A 141 -5.97 8.36 2.88
CA ILE A 141 -7.01 7.43 2.42
C ILE A 141 -7.28 6.35 3.48
N SER A 142 -6.22 5.76 4.04
CA SER A 142 -6.34 4.75 5.09
C SER A 142 -7.00 5.32 6.34
N THR A 143 -6.65 6.54 6.74
CA THR A 143 -7.22 7.19 7.92
C THR A 143 -8.70 7.46 7.74
N LEU A 144 -9.10 8.02 6.59
CA LEU A 144 -10.50 8.27 6.26
C LEU A 144 -11.33 6.97 6.26
N CYS A 145 -10.81 5.92 5.63
CA CYS A 145 -11.49 4.63 5.62
C CYS A 145 -11.57 3.99 7.01
N ARG A 146 -10.53 4.14 7.83
CA ARG A 146 -10.52 3.65 9.22
C ARG A 146 -11.54 4.38 10.07
N VAL A 147 -11.72 5.69 9.89
CA VAL A 147 -12.80 6.44 10.59
C VAL A 147 -14.17 5.90 10.19
N VAL A 148 -14.41 5.67 8.89
CA VAL A 148 -15.69 5.10 8.40
C VAL A 148 -15.95 3.72 9.03
N ALA A 149 -14.91 2.87 9.13
CA ALA A 149 -15.01 1.54 9.71
C ALA A 149 -15.22 1.56 11.24
N VAL A 150 -14.45 2.38 11.97
CA VAL A 150 -14.53 2.46 13.44
C VAL A 150 -15.85 3.07 13.92
N VAL A 151 -16.34 4.10 13.23
CA VAL A 151 -17.67 4.69 13.51
C VAL A 151 -18.80 3.79 12.99
N ASP A 152 -18.47 2.76 12.21
CA ASP A 152 -19.40 1.83 11.57
C ASP A 152 -20.48 2.58 10.77
N THR A 153 -20.04 3.61 10.02
CA THR A 153 -20.94 4.59 9.37
C THR A 153 -21.94 3.89 8.45
N VAL A 154 -21.48 2.91 7.66
CA VAL A 154 -22.35 2.14 6.77
C VAL A 154 -23.45 1.42 7.56
N ARG A 155 -23.10 0.69 8.62
CA ARG A 155 -24.07 -0.04 9.45
C ARG A 155 -25.09 0.89 10.06
N HIS A 156 -24.63 2.01 10.61
CA HIS A 156 -25.51 3.00 11.22
C HIS A 156 -26.52 3.55 10.20
N ARG A 157 -26.07 3.88 8.99
CA ARG A 157 -26.95 4.35 7.91
C ARG A 157 -27.90 3.27 7.38
N VAL A 158 -27.48 2.01 7.34
CA VAL A 158 -28.36 0.89 7.00
C VAL A 158 -29.43 0.68 8.08
N ALA A 159 -29.07 0.77 9.36
CA ALA A 159 -30.01 0.67 10.47
C ALA A 159 -31.01 1.84 10.45
N GLU A 160 -30.53 3.07 10.20
CA GLU A 160 -31.38 4.26 10.03
C GLU A 160 -32.34 4.07 8.85
N PHE A 161 -31.84 3.54 7.73
CA PHE A 161 -32.67 3.21 6.59
C PHE A 161 -33.75 2.19 6.98
N GLN A 162 -33.43 1.12 7.72
CA GLN A 162 -34.41 0.11 8.09
C GLN A 162 -35.46 0.64 9.09
N ALA A 163 -35.02 1.40 10.10
CA ALA A 163 -35.88 1.98 11.13
C ALA A 163 -36.86 3.02 10.58
N GLY A 164 -36.47 3.75 9.54
CA GLY A 164 -37.24 4.85 8.98
C GLY A 164 -36.79 6.21 9.51
N ALA A 165 -37.30 7.28 8.89
CA ALA A 165 -36.93 8.63 9.22
C ALA A 165 -37.30 8.97 10.67
N PRO A 166 -36.41 9.62 11.44
CA PRO A 166 -36.71 10.00 12.82
C PRO A 166 -37.91 10.95 12.86
N ALA A 167 -38.77 10.79 13.88
CA ALA A 167 -39.86 11.73 14.12
C ALA A 167 -39.30 13.16 14.24
N ALA A 168 -39.90 14.11 13.53
CA ALA A 168 -39.52 15.51 13.59
C ALA A 168 -39.57 15.96 15.06
N LYS A 169 -38.44 16.41 15.62
CA LYS A 169 -38.43 16.98 16.96
C LYS A 169 -39.15 18.32 16.91
N PRO A 170 -40.29 18.48 17.60
CA PRO A 170 -41.00 19.76 17.61
C PRO A 170 -40.11 20.82 18.28
N GLY A 171 -39.80 21.91 17.57
CA GLY A 171 -39.13 23.09 18.14
C GLY A 171 -37.68 23.37 17.71
N HIS A 172 -37.11 22.66 16.73
CA HIS A 172 -35.88 23.10 16.06
C HIS A 172 -36.23 23.82 14.75
N ASP A 173 -36.82 25.02 14.87
CA ASP A 173 -37.36 25.78 13.74
C ASP A 173 -36.32 26.51 12.87
N GLU A 174 -35.05 26.54 13.25
CA GLU A 174 -34.01 27.02 12.36
C GLU A 174 -32.79 26.12 12.51
N ALA A 175 -32.74 25.05 11.71
CA ALA A 175 -31.49 24.35 11.49
C ALA A 175 -30.52 25.36 10.87
N HIS A 176 -29.69 26.00 11.70
CA HIS A 176 -28.57 26.80 11.24
C HIS A 176 -27.87 25.97 10.17
N ALA A 177 -28.01 26.39 8.91
CA ALA A 177 -27.46 25.68 7.77
C ALA A 177 -25.95 25.64 7.98
N PHE A 178 -25.47 24.53 8.55
CA PHE A 178 -24.07 24.35 8.89
C PHE A 178 -23.30 24.33 7.59
N THR A 179 -22.87 25.52 7.18
CA THR A 179 -22.10 25.74 5.97
C THR A 179 -20.66 25.52 6.37
N SER A 180 -20.27 24.26 6.58
CA SER A 180 -18.84 23.99 6.73
C SER A 180 -18.14 24.34 5.42
N GLN A 181 -17.34 25.40 5.49
CA GLN A 181 -16.37 25.82 4.49
C GLN A 181 -15.01 25.13 4.67
N GLU A 182 -14.91 24.11 5.52
CA GLU A 182 -13.64 23.44 5.77
C GLU A 182 -13.12 22.80 4.47
N SER A 183 -11.83 22.98 4.18
CA SER A 183 -11.13 22.17 3.18
C SER A 183 -10.95 20.77 3.78
N TYR A 184 -11.71 19.81 3.26
CA TYR A 184 -11.75 18.44 3.78
C TYR A 184 -10.64 17.56 3.23
N PHE A 185 -9.97 18.01 2.17
CA PHE A 185 -8.93 17.24 1.49
C PHE A 185 -7.65 18.06 1.35
N PRO A 186 -7.10 18.58 2.47
CA PRO A 186 -5.97 19.49 2.43
C PRO A 186 -4.75 18.86 1.75
N VAL A 187 -4.55 17.55 1.95
CA VAL A 187 -3.46 16.80 1.30
C VAL A 187 -3.72 16.65 -0.20
N PHE A 188 -4.93 16.29 -0.63
CA PHE A 188 -5.24 16.20 -2.06
C PHE A 188 -5.13 17.55 -2.77
N GLU A 189 -5.65 18.62 -2.18
CA GLU A 189 -5.61 19.97 -2.77
C GLU A 189 -4.16 20.50 -2.83
N ALA A 190 -3.40 20.36 -1.75
CA ALA A 190 -2.02 20.85 -1.69
C ALA A 190 -1.05 20.06 -2.60
N ASN A 191 -1.32 18.77 -2.85
CA ASN A 191 -0.38 17.87 -3.55
C ASN A 191 -0.92 17.36 -4.90
N SER A 192 -1.99 17.97 -5.43
CA SER A 192 -2.60 17.56 -6.71
C SER A 192 -1.63 17.58 -7.90
N ASN A 193 -0.68 18.52 -7.91
CA ASN A 193 0.38 18.58 -8.93
C ASN A 193 1.34 17.40 -8.86
N GLU A 194 1.55 16.83 -7.67
CA GLU A 194 2.50 15.73 -7.46
C GLU A 194 1.95 14.39 -7.93
N LEU A 195 0.62 14.28 -8.08
CA LEU A 195 -0.03 13.12 -8.70
C LEU A 195 0.44 12.87 -10.13
N GLN A 196 0.93 13.89 -10.83
CA GLN A 196 1.48 13.75 -12.19
C GLN A 196 2.69 12.80 -12.24
N SER A 197 3.40 12.65 -11.11
CA SER A 197 4.52 11.72 -11.02
C SER A 197 4.08 10.27 -10.87
N LEU A 198 2.83 10.00 -10.47
CA LEU A 198 2.34 8.65 -10.18
C LEU A 198 1.83 7.93 -11.44
N GLU A 199 1.68 6.60 -11.34
CA GLU A 199 1.10 5.82 -12.43
C GLU A 199 -0.36 6.21 -12.67
N ALA A 200 -0.79 6.27 -13.93
CA ALA A 200 -2.15 6.68 -14.30
C ALA A 200 -3.24 5.88 -13.56
N LYS A 201 -3.03 4.57 -13.33
CA LYS A 201 -3.98 3.74 -12.57
C LYS A 201 -4.12 4.18 -11.12
N VAL A 202 -2.99 4.51 -10.47
CA VAL A 202 -2.96 5.01 -9.09
C VAL A 202 -3.74 6.33 -9.03
N VAL A 203 -3.46 7.25 -9.95
CA VAL A 203 -4.12 8.56 -10.01
C VAL A 203 -5.63 8.42 -10.20
N ILE A 204 -6.08 7.54 -11.11
CA ILE A 204 -7.52 7.30 -11.34
C ILE A 204 -8.22 6.87 -10.05
N HIS A 205 -7.64 5.94 -9.29
CA HIS A 205 -8.27 5.45 -8.06
C HIS A 205 -8.25 6.50 -6.94
N ILE A 206 -7.18 7.26 -6.79
CA ILE A 206 -7.09 8.36 -5.82
C ILE A 206 -8.13 9.43 -6.15
N THR A 207 -8.16 9.91 -7.39
CA THR A 207 -9.12 10.94 -7.80
C THR A 207 -10.56 10.44 -7.66
N ALA A 208 -10.84 9.19 -8.03
CA ALA A 208 -12.15 8.59 -7.83
C ALA A 208 -12.54 8.52 -6.35
N PHE A 209 -11.63 8.10 -5.47
CA PHE A 209 -11.83 8.07 -4.02
C PHE A 209 -12.29 9.44 -3.49
N TYR A 210 -11.49 10.49 -3.69
CA TYR A 210 -11.84 11.82 -3.19
C TYR A 210 -13.12 12.38 -3.83
N SER A 211 -13.34 12.11 -5.11
CA SER A 211 -14.59 12.51 -5.80
C SER A 211 -15.82 11.87 -5.15
N TYR A 212 -15.75 10.57 -4.83
CA TYR A 212 -16.85 9.85 -4.19
C TYR A 212 -17.03 10.22 -2.71
N ILE A 213 -15.97 10.50 -1.96
CA ILE A 213 -16.10 11.02 -0.59
C ILE A 213 -16.76 12.41 -0.60
N LYS A 214 -16.39 13.28 -1.56
CA LYS A 214 -17.08 14.56 -1.77
C LYS A 214 -18.55 14.36 -2.14
N ALA A 215 -18.86 13.47 -3.08
CA ALA A 215 -20.23 13.13 -3.44
C ALA A 215 -21.03 12.54 -2.28
N THR A 216 -20.39 11.75 -1.40
CA THR A 216 -21.00 11.23 -0.17
C THR A 216 -21.39 12.37 0.76
N ARG A 217 -20.52 13.35 0.95
CA ARG A 217 -20.81 14.55 1.75
C ARG A 217 -21.97 15.36 1.17
N ASP A 218 -21.94 15.61 -0.13
CA ASP A 218 -22.98 16.36 -0.82
C ASP A 218 -24.32 15.59 -0.80
N SER A 219 -24.29 14.26 -0.88
CA SER A 219 -25.46 13.40 -0.66
C SER A 219 -25.97 13.48 0.78
N GLY A 220 -25.09 13.64 1.77
CA GLY A 220 -25.46 13.92 3.17
C GLY A 220 -26.21 15.23 3.33
N ARG A 221 -25.84 16.28 2.57
CA ARG A 221 -26.59 17.54 2.52
C ARG A 221 -27.95 17.36 1.85
N GLY A 222 -27.99 16.59 0.76
CA GLY A 222 -29.24 16.21 0.10
C GLY A 222 -30.19 15.44 1.02
N LEU A 223 -29.66 14.52 1.83
CA LEU A 223 -30.40 13.79 2.85
C LEU A 223 -30.97 14.73 3.93
N ALA A 224 -30.17 15.69 4.41
CA ALA A 224 -30.62 16.66 5.41
C ALA A 224 -31.72 17.60 4.87
N ALA A 225 -31.71 17.88 3.57
CA ALA A 225 -32.75 18.67 2.91
C ALA A 225 -33.99 17.87 2.51
N ALA A 226 -33.93 16.54 2.52
CA ALA A 226 -35.05 15.68 2.13
C ALA A 226 -36.10 15.65 3.25
N THR A 227 -37.28 16.20 2.98
CA THR A 227 -38.44 16.10 3.88
C THR A 227 -38.96 14.65 3.87
N PRO A 228 -38.97 13.95 5.02
CA PRO A 228 -39.49 12.60 5.08
C PRO A 228 -41.00 12.56 4.80
N SER A 229 -41.44 11.66 3.93
CA SER A 229 -42.86 11.35 3.77
C SER A 229 -43.37 10.51 4.96
N ASP A 230 -44.69 10.36 5.09
CA ASP A 230 -45.26 9.46 6.11
C ASP A 230 -44.83 8.00 5.90
N GLU A 231 -44.63 7.58 4.64
CA GLU A 231 -44.11 6.26 4.28
C GLU A 231 -42.66 6.08 4.78
N ASP A 232 -41.83 7.13 4.71
CA ASP A 232 -40.44 7.08 5.17
C ASP A 232 -40.32 6.84 6.69
N ARG A 233 -41.35 7.17 7.47
CA ARG A 233 -41.37 7.02 8.95
C ARG A 233 -41.71 5.61 9.41
N THR A 234 -42.26 4.79 8.53
CA THR A 234 -42.57 3.41 8.86
C THR A 234 -41.35 2.51 8.67
N PRO A 235 -41.20 1.44 9.46
CA PRO A 235 -40.15 0.45 9.23
C PRO A 235 -40.19 -0.08 7.79
N PHE A 236 -39.03 -0.32 7.20
CA PHE A 236 -38.95 -0.76 5.81
C PHE A 236 -39.66 -2.10 5.61
N ALA A 237 -40.68 -2.11 4.74
CA ALA A 237 -41.24 -3.35 4.20
C ALA A 237 -40.80 -3.50 2.73
N GLN A 238 -40.28 -4.68 2.38
CA GLN A 238 -39.86 -4.99 1.02
C GLN A 238 -41.02 -4.82 0.03
N GLY A 239 -40.78 -4.11 -1.07
CA GLY A 239 -41.75 -3.91 -2.16
C GLY A 239 -42.52 -2.59 -2.13
N LEU A 240 -42.38 -1.77 -1.07
CA LEU A 240 -42.90 -0.41 -1.06
C LEU A 240 -42.03 0.53 -1.90
N ALA A 241 -42.67 1.55 -2.50
CA ALA A 241 -41.96 2.63 -3.17
C ALA A 241 -41.07 3.37 -2.15
N LEU A 242 -39.85 3.72 -2.55
CA LEU A 242 -38.93 4.44 -1.69
C LEU A 242 -39.31 5.92 -1.68
N GLY A 243 -39.63 6.45 -0.51
CA GLY A 243 -39.83 7.88 -0.32
C GLY A 243 -38.54 8.69 -0.59
N PRO A 244 -38.65 10.02 -0.69
CA PRO A 244 -37.53 10.90 -1.01
C PRO A 244 -36.36 10.77 -0.03
N TRP A 245 -36.64 10.63 1.27
CA TRP A 245 -35.61 10.54 2.30
C TRP A 245 -34.85 9.21 2.21
N ARG A 246 -35.55 8.08 2.07
CA ARG A 246 -34.92 6.76 1.86
C ARG A 246 -34.09 6.73 0.58
N THR A 247 -34.59 7.37 -0.49
CA THR A 247 -33.86 7.48 -1.75
C THR A 247 -32.55 8.27 -1.59
N ALA A 248 -32.57 9.38 -0.84
CA ALA A 248 -31.37 10.15 -0.54
C ALA A 248 -30.37 9.35 0.31
N LEU A 249 -30.85 8.60 1.31
CA LEU A 249 -30.00 7.76 2.16
C LEU A 249 -29.38 6.59 1.39
N ARG A 250 -30.14 5.95 0.49
CA ARG A 250 -29.62 4.93 -0.44
C ARG A 250 -28.53 5.50 -1.34
N THR A 251 -28.74 6.70 -1.90
CA THR A 251 -27.73 7.39 -2.72
C THR A 251 -26.48 7.71 -1.93
N LEU A 252 -26.61 8.15 -0.68
CA LEU A 252 -25.47 8.38 0.23
C LEU A 252 -24.66 7.09 0.44
N ILE A 253 -25.33 5.98 0.76
CA ILE A 253 -24.66 4.68 0.95
C ILE A 253 -24.00 4.21 -0.36
N TYR A 254 -24.64 4.44 -1.50
CA TYR A 254 -24.08 4.11 -2.82
C TYR A 254 -22.81 4.92 -3.13
N MET A 255 -22.80 6.24 -2.84
CA MET A 255 -21.59 7.06 -2.99
C MET A 255 -20.48 6.62 -2.03
N LEU A 256 -20.82 6.30 -0.78
CA LEU A 256 -19.86 5.81 0.20
C LEU A 256 -19.25 4.47 -0.21
N PHE A 257 -20.06 3.57 -0.75
CA PHE A 257 -19.61 2.29 -1.32
C PHE A 257 -18.58 2.49 -2.43
N LEU A 258 -18.86 3.37 -3.40
CA LEU A 258 -17.93 3.67 -4.48
C LEU A 258 -16.64 4.34 -3.98
N GLY A 259 -16.76 5.16 -2.93
CA GLY A 259 -15.63 5.73 -2.20
C GLY A 259 -14.76 4.63 -1.60
N LEU A 260 -15.33 3.74 -0.78
CA LEU A 260 -14.60 2.63 -0.16
C LEU A 260 -13.96 1.70 -1.19
N GLU A 261 -14.67 1.34 -2.26
CA GLU A 261 -14.13 0.52 -3.37
C GLU A 261 -12.90 1.19 -4.00
N SER A 262 -12.98 2.49 -4.29
CA SER A 262 -11.87 3.26 -4.86
C SER A 262 -10.72 3.41 -3.86
N GLY A 263 -11.03 3.55 -2.57
CA GLY A 263 -10.06 3.58 -1.48
C GLY A 263 -9.29 2.28 -1.38
N ARG A 264 -9.97 1.13 -1.44
CA ARG A 264 -9.34 -0.20 -1.43
C ARG A 264 -8.40 -0.38 -2.61
N LYS A 265 -8.86 -0.04 -3.82
CA LYS A 265 -8.03 -0.09 -5.04
C LYS A 265 -6.83 0.84 -4.93
N SER A 266 -7.01 2.04 -4.37
CA SER A 266 -5.92 2.98 -4.14
C SER A 266 -4.89 2.43 -3.16
N ILE A 267 -5.32 1.87 -2.02
CA ILE A 267 -4.42 1.26 -1.03
C ILE A 267 -3.63 0.10 -1.62
N HIS A 268 -4.28 -0.80 -2.38
CA HIS A 268 -3.60 -1.90 -3.07
C HIS A 268 -2.49 -1.41 -4.02
N HIS A 269 -2.71 -0.25 -4.65
CA HIS A 269 -1.70 0.34 -5.50
C HIS A 269 -0.64 1.11 -4.72
N LEU A 270 -1.02 1.89 -3.71
CA LEU A 270 -0.12 2.79 -2.97
C LEU A 270 0.78 2.05 -1.97
N VAL A 271 0.21 1.14 -1.19
CA VAL A 271 0.94 0.36 -0.19
C VAL A 271 1.56 -0.85 -0.88
N GLU A 272 2.85 -1.08 -0.65
CA GLU A 272 3.62 -2.12 -1.34
C GLU A 272 4.04 -3.27 -0.44
N PHE A 273 4.03 -3.03 0.87
CA PHE A 273 4.61 -3.90 1.86
C PHE A 273 3.51 -4.47 2.74
N GLU A 274 3.69 -5.75 3.03
CA GLU A 274 2.91 -6.47 4.00
C GLU A 274 3.61 -6.40 5.36
N PRO A 275 2.86 -6.34 6.46
CA PRO A 275 1.40 -6.57 6.58
C PRO A 275 0.50 -5.33 6.42
N GLU A 276 1.09 -4.15 6.23
CA GLU A 276 0.34 -2.89 6.26
C GLU A 276 -0.70 -2.79 5.13
N GLU A 277 -0.39 -3.35 3.95
CA GLU A 277 -1.35 -3.42 2.85
C GLU A 277 -2.57 -4.27 3.24
N ALA A 278 -2.35 -5.51 3.70
CA ALA A 278 -3.43 -6.42 4.07
C ALA A 278 -4.31 -5.85 5.19
N GLU A 279 -3.71 -5.31 6.26
CA GLU A 279 -4.48 -4.71 7.36
C GLU A 279 -5.41 -3.59 6.83
N ARG A 280 -4.87 -2.66 6.05
CA ARG A 280 -5.64 -1.51 5.54
C ARG A 280 -6.75 -1.95 4.60
N ILE A 281 -6.50 -2.95 3.74
CA ILE A 281 -7.54 -3.52 2.87
C ILE A 281 -8.63 -4.20 3.69
N LEU A 282 -8.28 -4.98 4.72
CA LEU A 282 -9.26 -5.63 5.60
C LEU A 282 -10.15 -4.59 6.30
N VAL A 283 -9.57 -3.51 6.83
CA VAL A 283 -10.34 -2.40 7.45
C VAL A 283 -11.35 -1.80 6.47
N ILE A 284 -10.97 -1.59 5.20
CA ILE A 284 -11.88 -1.04 4.18
C ILE A 284 -13.00 -2.04 3.86
N LEU A 285 -12.65 -3.32 3.68
CA LEU A 285 -13.59 -4.39 3.33
C LEU A 285 -14.70 -4.57 4.37
N ILE A 286 -14.42 -4.32 5.65
CA ILE A 286 -15.43 -4.34 6.72
C ILE A 286 -16.62 -3.47 6.33
N SER A 287 -16.43 -2.19 6.02
CA SER A 287 -17.52 -1.31 5.62
C SER A 287 -17.99 -1.53 4.17
N GLU A 288 -17.07 -1.82 3.25
CA GLU A 288 -17.38 -1.97 1.81
C GLU A 288 -18.34 -3.15 1.55
N ILE A 289 -18.07 -4.32 2.15
CA ILE A 289 -18.89 -5.53 1.95
C ILE A 289 -20.31 -5.34 2.54
N GLU A 290 -20.42 -4.65 3.67
CA GLU A 290 -21.73 -4.36 4.26
C GLU A 290 -22.55 -3.42 3.38
N ALA A 291 -21.92 -2.38 2.81
CA ALA A 291 -22.58 -1.48 1.87
C ALA A 291 -23.00 -2.24 0.60
N TYR A 292 -22.12 -3.08 0.06
CA TYR A 292 -22.41 -3.93 -1.09
C TYR A 292 -23.63 -4.83 -0.84
N HIS A 293 -23.67 -5.52 0.30
CA HIS A 293 -24.78 -6.41 0.66
C HIS A 293 -26.11 -5.65 0.72
N PHE A 294 -26.13 -4.50 1.39
CA PHE A 294 -27.30 -3.64 1.45
C PHE A 294 -27.73 -3.19 0.05
N LEU A 295 -26.81 -2.67 -0.76
CA LEU A 295 -27.13 -2.13 -2.09
C LEU A 295 -27.67 -3.19 -3.04
N ARG A 296 -27.19 -4.44 -2.97
CA ARG A 296 -27.78 -5.57 -3.73
C ARG A 296 -29.24 -5.80 -3.42
N GLN A 297 -29.64 -5.63 -2.16
CA GLN A 297 -31.04 -5.78 -1.75
C GLN A 297 -31.90 -4.59 -2.20
N GLN A 298 -31.30 -3.39 -2.26
CA GLN A 298 -32.02 -2.15 -2.62
C GLN A 298 -32.17 -1.91 -4.13
N TYR A 299 -31.41 -2.62 -4.96
CA TYR A 299 -31.52 -2.59 -6.42
C TYR A 299 -31.82 -4.00 -6.95
N PRO A 300 -33.05 -4.52 -6.79
CA PRO A 300 -33.39 -5.88 -7.24
C PRO A 300 -33.60 -5.99 -8.75
N ASP A 301 -33.90 -4.89 -9.43
CA ASP A 301 -34.18 -4.87 -10.86
C ASP A 301 -32.90 -5.07 -11.68
N ALA A 302 -32.83 -6.18 -12.42
CA ALA A 302 -31.70 -6.52 -13.28
C ALA A 302 -31.50 -5.55 -14.47
N THR A 303 -32.54 -4.78 -14.81
CA THR A 303 -32.46 -3.75 -15.86
C THR A 303 -31.91 -2.42 -15.35
N ASP A 304 -31.90 -2.19 -14.02
CA ASP A 304 -31.30 -0.99 -13.43
C ASP A 304 -29.77 -1.01 -13.62
N MET A 305 -29.22 0.07 -14.16
CA MET A 305 -27.77 0.26 -14.30
C MET A 305 -27.04 0.12 -12.96
N HIS A 306 -27.63 0.53 -11.84
CA HIS A 306 -27.04 0.38 -10.51
C HIS A 306 -26.86 -1.09 -10.16
N HIS A 307 -27.89 -1.91 -10.37
CA HIS A 307 -27.83 -3.36 -10.16
C HIS A 307 -26.73 -3.99 -11.01
N GLN A 308 -26.73 -3.71 -12.32
CA GLN A 308 -25.74 -4.24 -13.25
C GLN A 308 -24.32 -3.86 -12.84
N ARG A 309 -24.12 -2.62 -12.38
CA ARG A 309 -22.82 -2.19 -11.89
C ARG A 309 -22.46 -2.91 -10.59
N ILE A 310 -23.36 -3.02 -9.63
CA ILE A 310 -23.09 -3.69 -8.34
C ILE A 310 -22.73 -5.15 -8.55
N ILE A 311 -23.49 -5.88 -9.38
CA ILE A 311 -23.29 -7.32 -9.57
C ILE A 311 -21.93 -7.65 -10.21
N LEU A 312 -21.40 -6.76 -11.07
CA LEU A 312 -20.07 -6.93 -11.66
C LEU A 312 -18.93 -7.02 -10.62
N ARG A 313 -19.10 -6.45 -9.42
CA ARG A 313 -18.11 -6.56 -8.34
C ARG A 313 -18.14 -7.89 -7.60
N GLU A 314 -19.18 -8.70 -7.79
CA GLU A 314 -19.28 -9.99 -7.11
C GLU A 314 -18.07 -10.87 -7.41
N ALA A 315 -17.65 -10.91 -8.69
CA ALA A 315 -16.50 -11.69 -9.12
C ALA A 315 -15.18 -11.23 -8.44
N ASP A 316 -15.01 -9.91 -8.28
CA ASP A 316 -13.83 -9.35 -7.61
C ASP A 316 -13.80 -9.75 -6.14
N TYR A 317 -14.91 -9.64 -5.40
CA TYR A 317 -14.96 -10.08 -3.99
C TYR A 317 -14.77 -11.59 -3.83
N ARG A 318 -15.37 -12.39 -4.71
CA ARG A 318 -15.21 -13.85 -4.71
C ARG A 318 -13.76 -14.28 -4.96
N ARG A 319 -13.01 -13.50 -5.72
CA ARG A 319 -11.58 -13.74 -5.98
C ARG A 319 -10.69 -13.21 -4.86
N GLU A 320 -10.84 -11.94 -4.51
CA GLU A 320 -9.85 -11.20 -3.74
C GLU A 320 -9.93 -11.47 -2.23
N VAL A 321 -11.15 -11.56 -1.67
CA VAL A 321 -11.32 -11.72 -0.22
C VAL A 321 -10.74 -13.06 0.29
N PRO A 322 -11.01 -14.22 -0.35
CA PRO A 322 -10.42 -15.48 0.10
C PRO A 322 -8.89 -15.50 -0.01
N ILE A 323 -8.33 -14.91 -1.06
CA ILE A 323 -6.88 -14.80 -1.25
C ILE A 323 -6.26 -13.99 -0.11
N LEU A 324 -6.87 -12.85 0.23
CA LEU A 324 -6.38 -11.99 1.31
C LEU A 324 -6.45 -12.69 2.67
N ILE A 325 -7.54 -13.40 2.96
CA ILE A 325 -7.71 -14.15 4.22
C ILE A 325 -6.66 -15.26 4.33
N ASP A 326 -6.47 -16.07 3.28
CA ASP A 326 -5.46 -17.13 3.25
C ASP A 326 -4.04 -16.55 3.37
N GLN A 327 -3.77 -15.41 2.74
CA GLN A 327 -2.48 -14.73 2.85
C GLN A 327 -2.16 -14.30 4.28
N VAL A 328 -3.12 -13.67 4.97
CA VAL A 328 -2.94 -13.20 6.35
C VAL A 328 -2.79 -14.38 7.32
N ASP A 329 -3.69 -15.38 7.24
CA ASP A 329 -3.64 -16.57 8.10
C ASP A 329 -2.31 -17.34 7.91
N ARG A 330 -1.91 -17.57 6.66
CA ARG A 330 -0.64 -18.25 6.36
C ARG A 330 0.57 -17.48 6.86
N SER A 331 0.63 -16.17 6.63
CA SER A 331 1.77 -15.34 7.03
C SER A 331 1.89 -15.26 8.55
N TYR A 332 0.76 -15.14 9.25
CA TYR A 332 0.69 -15.17 10.70
C TYR A 332 1.19 -16.53 11.25
N ARG A 333 0.69 -17.66 10.74
CA ARG A 333 1.12 -19.01 11.16
C ARG A 333 2.59 -19.28 10.91
N VAL A 334 3.15 -18.78 9.81
CA VAL A 334 4.58 -18.90 9.52
C VAL A 334 5.41 -18.12 10.54
N ALA A 335 4.99 -16.89 10.86
CA ALA A 335 5.65 -16.08 11.90
C ALA A 335 5.57 -16.75 13.28
N GLU A 336 4.40 -17.29 13.64
CA GLU A 336 4.17 -18.01 14.89
C GLU A 336 5.04 -19.27 14.98
N SER A 337 5.08 -20.07 13.91
CA SER A 337 5.89 -21.30 13.85
C SER A 337 7.38 -20.99 13.93
N ALA A 338 7.83 -19.89 13.31
CA ALA A 338 9.21 -19.43 13.41
C ALA A 338 9.58 -18.99 14.82
N ALA A 339 8.67 -18.30 15.53
CA ALA A 339 8.88 -17.90 16.92
C ALA A 339 9.01 -19.12 17.84
N LYS A 340 8.09 -20.10 17.71
CA LYS A 340 8.13 -21.36 18.48
C LYS A 340 9.42 -22.15 18.23
N ALA A 341 9.86 -22.22 16.96
CA ALA A 341 11.10 -22.89 16.62
C ALA A 341 12.32 -22.19 17.23
N ALA A 342 12.42 -20.85 17.10
CA ALA A 342 13.54 -20.09 17.64
C ALA A 342 13.64 -20.21 19.17
N ASP A 343 12.50 -20.17 19.87
CA ASP A 343 12.43 -20.38 21.32
C ASP A 343 12.91 -21.79 21.71
N SER A 344 12.43 -22.82 21.00
CA SER A 344 12.84 -24.21 21.22
C SER A 344 14.35 -24.46 21.03
N PHE A 345 15.01 -23.67 20.18
CA PHE A 345 16.45 -23.76 19.92
C PHE A 345 17.30 -22.78 20.74
N GLY A 346 16.68 -21.92 21.56
CA GLY A 346 17.38 -20.88 22.31
C GLY A 346 18.03 -19.79 21.42
N ASP A 347 17.58 -19.65 20.17
CA ASP A 347 18.04 -18.61 19.24
C ASP A 347 17.35 -17.28 19.56
N LYS A 348 17.96 -16.49 20.45
CA LYS A 348 17.40 -15.20 20.91
C LYS A 348 17.18 -14.21 19.77
N ALA A 349 18.12 -14.09 18.83
CA ALA A 349 18.03 -13.16 17.72
C ALA A 349 16.94 -13.59 16.71
N GLY A 350 16.87 -14.89 16.43
CA GLY A 350 15.80 -15.47 15.61
C GLY A 350 14.42 -15.27 16.25
N LEU A 351 14.33 -15.44 17.57
CA LEU A 351 13.09 -15.26 18.33
C LEU A 351 12.61 -13.82 18.28
N GLU A 352 13.48 -12.84 18.53
CA GLU A 352 13.11 -11.41 18.48
C GLU A 352 12.59 -11.01 17.10
N ASN A 353 13.29 -11.42 16.03
CA ASN A 353 12.86 -11.15 14.65
C ASN A 353 11.52 -11.83 14.33
N ALA A 354 11.30 -13.07 14.79
CA ALA A 354 10.05 -13.78 14.57
C ALA A 354 8.89 -13.14 15.34
N LEU A 355 9.11 -12.71 16.58
CA LEU A 355 8.12 -12.00 17.40
C LEU A 355 7.77 -10.64 16.80
N ARG A 356 8.76 -9.88 16.32
CA ARG A 356 8.52 -8.61 15.61
C ARG A 356 7.63 -8.82 14.39
N LYS A 357 7.90 -9.86 13.59
CA LYS A 357 7.03 -10.22 12.46
C LYS A 357 5.63 -10.60 12.91
N LEU A 358 5.51 -11.42 13.95
CA LEU A 358 4.21 -11.85 14.49
C LEU A 358 3.38 -10.65 14.95
N MET A 359 3.98 -9.72 15.69
CA MET A 359 3.34 -8.48 16.14
C MET A 359 2.85 -7.62 14.97
N ASN A 360 3.62 -7.54 13.89
CA ASN A 360 3.21 -6.77 12.71
C ASN A 360 1.95 -7.37 12.05
N TRP A 361 1.78 -8.70 12.05
CA TRP A 361 0.59 -9.36 11.47
C TRP A 361 -0.62 -9.43 12.40
N GLU A 362 -0.42 -9.19 13.70
CA GLU A 362 -1.46 -9.34 14.73
C GLU A 362 -2.70 -8.46 14.47
N ALA A 363 -2.50 -7.22 14.02
CA ALA A 363 -3.61 -6.32 13.71
C ALA A 363 -4.48 -6.85 12.56
N ALA A 364 -3.87 -7.37 11.49
CA ALA A 364 -4.59 -7.95 10.36
C ALA A 364 -5.33 -9.24 10.73
N GLU A 365 -4.70 -10.13 11.50
CA GLU A 365 -5.31 -11.38 11.97
C GLU A 365 -6.60 -11.11 12.76
N ARG A 366 -6.57 -10.13 13.67
CA ARG A 366 -7.72 -9.79 14.53
C ARG A 366 -8.95 -9.31 13.74
N LEU A 367 -8.76 -8.80 12.52
CA LEU A 367 -9.83 -8.33 11.65
C LEU A 367 -10.49 -9.45 10.83
N LEU A 368 -9.82 -10.60 10.66
CA LEU A 368 -10.30 -11.69 9.81
C LEU A 368 -11.71 -12.19 10.19
N PRO A 369 -12.05 -12.41 11.48
CA PRO A 369 -13.38 -12.91 11.85
C PRO A 369 -14.51 -11.96 11.43
N GLU A 370 -14.30 -10.65 11.56
CA GLU A 370 -15.32 -9.65 11.22
C GLU A 370 -15.49 -9.54 9.70
N VAL A 371 -14.39 -9.52 8.94
CA VAL A 371 -14.44 -9.53 7.47
C VAL A 371 -15.13 -10.78 6.95
N TRP A 372 -14.79 -11.95 7.49
CA TRP A 372 -15.41 -13.22 7.11
C TRP A 372 -16.91 -13.23 7.41
N ARG A 373 -17.31 -12.77 8.60
CA ARG A 373 -18.73 -12.67 8.99
C ARG A 373 -19.53 -11.80 8.01
N ARG A 374 -18.99 -10.64 7.62
CA ARG A 374 -19.65 -9.74 6.64
C ARG A 374 -19.66 -10.35 5.24
N TYR A 375 -18.60 -11.05 4.84
CA TYR A 375 -18.49 -11.75 3.57
C TYR A 375 -19.52 -12.89 3.43
N GLU A 376 -19.72 -13.69 4.49
CA GLU A 376 -20.76 -14.73 4.54
C GLU A 376 -22.15 -14.12 4.52
N ALA A 377 -22.41 -13.07 5.32
CA ALA A 377 -23.68 -12.37 5.33
C ALA A 377 -24.05 -11.81 3.93
N ALA A 378 -23.05 -11.41 3.16
CA ALA A 378 -23.22 -10.95 1.79
C ALA A 378 -23.56 -12.06 0.77
N GLY A 379 -23.58 -13.34 1.17
CA GLY A 379 -23.80 -14.48 0.26
C GLY A 379 -22.63 -14.74 -0.70
N LEU A 380 -21.44 -14.23 -0.36
CA LEU A 380 -20.26 -14.32 -1.20
C LEU A 380 -19.44 -15.61 -0.95
N SER A 381 -19.69 -16.33 0.15
CA SER A 381 -19.09 -17.64 0.38
C SER A 381 -19.77 -18.71 -0.49
N THR A 382 -18.98 -19.53 -1.17
CA THR A 382 -19.47 -20.59 -2.09
C THR A 382 -19.88 -21.88 -1.36
N GLY A 383 -20.17 -21.83 -0.05
CA GLY A 383 -20.56 -23.03 0.72
C GLY A 383 -19.45 -24.07 0.93
N ALA A 384 -18.24 -23.86 0.40
CA ALA A 384 -17.04 -24.64 0.72
C ALA A 384 -16.54 -24.31 2.13
N ARG A 385 -17.36 -24.61 3.14
CA ARG A 385 -17.20 -24.12 4.53
C ARG A 385 -16.28 -25.00 5.40
N HIS A 386 -15.66 -26.06 4.87
CA HIS A 386 -15.22 -27.16 5.73
C HIS A 386 -13.74 -27.22 6.15
N THR A 387 -12.92 -26.18 5.91
CA THR A 387 -11.50 -26.30 6.32
C THR A 387 -10.93 -25.10 7.06
N LEU A 388 -11.55 -23.92 6.99
CA LEU A 388 -10.97 -22.70 7.58
C LEU A 388 -11.52 -22.35 8.97
N LEU A 389 -12.74 -22.77 9.31
CA LEU A 389 -13.34 -22.57 10.65
C LEU A 389 -13.22 -23.79 11.58
N ASP A 390 -12.94 -24.99 11.04
CA ASP A 390 -12.60 -26.18 11.83
C ASP A 390 -11.09 -26.21 12.21
N LEU A 391 -10.36 -25.12 11.97
CA LEU A 391 -8.99 -24.98 12.44
C LEU A 391 -9.00 -24.86 13.98
N PRO A 392 -8.25 -25.70 14.72
CA PRO A 392 -8.24 -25.75 16.19
C PRO A 392 -7.67 -24.49 16.89
N GLY A 393 -7.64 -23.33 16.21
CA GLY A 393 -7.15 -22.04 16.71
C GLY A 393 -8.25 -21.06 17.15
N ALA A 394 -9.54 -21.36 16.96
CA ALA A 394 -10.62 -20.55 17.53
C ALA A 394 -10.69 -20.64 19.08
N GLY A 395 -9.84 -21.47 19.71
CA GLY A 395 -9.49 -21.43 21.13
C GLY A 395 -8.56 -20.26 21.44
N LYS A 396 -9.09 -19.03 21.39
CA LYS A 396 -8.44 -17.72 21.56
C LYS A 396 -7.80 -17.44 22.94
N ALA A 397 -7.46 -18.43 23.76
CA ALA A 397 -6.81 -18.20 25.06
C ALA A 397 -5.28 -18.42 25.02
N ALA A 398 -4.80 -19.49 24.39
CA ALA A 398 -3.40 -19.91 24.53
C ALA A 398 -2.39 -19.13 23.66
N CYS A 399 -2.83 -18.49 22.57
CA CYS A 399 -1.94 -17.74 21.68
C CYS A 399 -1.67 -16.31 22.18
N PHE A 400 -2.62 -15.74 22.93
CA PHE A 400 -2.42 -14.46 23.63
C PHE A 400 -1.33 -14.58 24.69
N ASP A 401 -1.24 -15.73 25.37
CA ASP A 401 -0.20 -15.97 26.38
C ASP A 401 1.21 -15.90 25.79
N VAL A 402 1.44 -16.33 24.54
CA VAL A 402 2.78 -16.30 23.93
C VAL A 402 3.19 -14.88 23.55
N ALA A 403 2.29 -14.11 22.92
CA ALA A 403 2.58 -12.73 22.54
C ALA A 403 2.68 -11.82 23.79
N ASP A 404 1.84 -12.02 24.80
CA ASP A 404 1.90 -11.26 26.05
C ASP A 404 3.10 -11.68 26.91
N ALA A 405 3.47 -12.97 26.93
CA ALA A 405 4.72 -13.43 27.57
C ALA A 405 5.94 -12.82 26.88
N ALA A 406 5.96 -12.78 25.55
CA ALA A 406 7.01 -12.11 24.78
C ALA A 406 7.09 -10.61 25.09
N ARG A 407 5.96 -9.90 25.16
CA ARG A 407 5.92 -8.49 25.55
C ARG A 407 6.46 -8.26 26.96
N ARG A 408 6.11 -9.12 27.93
CA ARG A 408 6.65 -9.07 29.30
C ARG A 408 8.15 -9.33 29.31
N GLN A 409 8.62 -10.34 28.57
CA GLN A 409 10.03 -10.71 28.52
C GLN A 409 10.89 -9.61 27.85
N ILE A 410 10.36 -8.91 26.85
CA ILE A 410 11.00 -7.73 26.24
C ILE A 410 11.01 -6.56 27.24
N ALA A 411 9.88 -6.30 27.92
CA ALA A 411 9.77 -5.20 28.89
C ALA A 411 10.63 -5.40 30.16
N GLU A 412 10.94 -6.66 30.50
CA GLU A 412 11.75 -7.02 31.68
C GLU A 412 13.27 -7.05 31.40
N GLN A 413 13.73 -6.87 30.16
CA GLN A 413 15.17 -6.74 29.89
C GLN A 413 15.64 -5.31 30.25
N PRO A 414 16.52 -5.15 31.26
CA PRO A 414 17.08 -3.84 31.59
C PRO A 414 17.90 -3.35 30.39
N GLU A 415 17.68 -2.10 29.97
CA GLU A 415 18.50 -1.41 28.98
C GLU A 415 19.96 -1.47 29.43
N ALA A 416 20.76 -2.26 28.71
CA ALA A 416 22.18 -2.52 29.02
C ALA A 416 23.10 -1.62 28.19
#